data_AF-A0A0H2R724-F1
#
_entry.id   AF-A0A0H2R724-F1
#
_cell.length_a   1.000
_cell.length_b   1.000
_cell.length_c   1.000
_cell.angle_alpha   90.00
_cell.angle_beta   90.00
_cell.angle_gamma   90.00
#
_symmetry.space_group_name_H-M   'P 1'
#
loop_
_entity.id
_entity.type
_entity.pdbx_description
1 polymer ?
#
loop_
_entity_poly.entity_id
_entity_poly.type
_entity_poly.pdbx_seq_one_letter_code
_entity_poly.pdbx_strand_id
1 'polypeptide(L)' 'MFELIQILLGDRETRRATCHPGTRKPVLEEIQEWVTSKSTGSGIFWLHGSALTGKSATAMSIAEWADEKGILCSGYFFRD' A
#
# COMPACT_ATOMS: atom_id res chain seq x y z
N MET A 1 -29.31 -20.97 -0.56
CA MET A 1 -29.19 -19.76 -1.40
C MET A 1 -28.51 -18.58 -0.68
N PHE A 2 -28.15 -18.68 0.61
CA PHE A 2 -27.34 -17.66 1.30
C PHE A 2 -25.83 -18.01 1.37
N GLU A 3 -25.47 -19.29 1.25
CA GLU A 3 -24.07 -19.77 1.24
C GLU A 3 -23.26 -19.43 -0.02
N LEU A 4 -23.89 -18.97 -1.10
CA LEU A 4 -23.18 -18.67 -2.36
C LEU A 4 -22.58 -17.25 -2.42
N ILE A 5 -23.03 -16.34 -1.54
CA ILE A 5 -22.52 -14.95 -1.53
C ILE A 5 -21.16 -14.88 -0.82
N GLN A 6 -20.91 -15.76 0.16
CA GLN A 6 -19.65 -15.81 0.92
C GLN A 6 -18.44 -16.25 0.07
N ILE A 7 -18.67 -17.01 -1.01
CA ILE A 7 -17.59 -17.51 -1.88
C ILE A 7 -17.20 -16.48 -2.96
N LEU A 8 -18.09 -15.57 -3.35
CA LEU A 8 -17.84 -14.57 -4.41
C LEU A 8 -17.29 -13.23 -3.91
N LEU A 9 -17.35 -12.95 -2.60
CA LEU A 9 -16.70 -11.81 -1.95
C LEU A 9 -15.38 -12.24 -1.28
N GLY A 10 -14.57 -13.05 -1.99
CA GLY A 10 -13.27 -13.48 -1.51
C GLY A 10 -12.45 -12.32 -0.94
N ASP A 11 -12.12 -12.41 0.35
CA ASP A 11 -11.11 -11.64 1.09
C ASP A 11 -10.99 -10.13 0.77
N ARG A 12 -12.10 -9.42 0.55
CA ARG A 12 -12.06 -7.98 0.19
C ARG A 12 -12.52 -7.00 1.25
N GLU A 13 -13.05 -7.46 2.39
CA GLU A 13 -13.60 -6.56 3.42
C GLU A 13 -12.61 -6.21 4.54
N THR A 14 -11.40 -6.81 4.55
CA THR A 14 -10.44 -6.72 5.67
C THR A 14 -9.10 -6.05 5.34
N ARG A 15 -8.86 -5.67 4.08
CA ARG A 15 -7.67 -4.88 3.69
C ARG A 15 -8.09 -3.41 3.54
N ARG A 16 -7.33 -2.47 4.14
CA ARG A 16 -7.55 -1.03 3.91
C ARG A 16 -7.47 -0.76 2.41
N ALA A 17 -8.21 0.24 1.93
CA ALA A 17 -8.18 0.56 0.51
C ALA A 17 -6.81 1.10 0.09
N THR A 18 -6.29 0.59 -1.03
CA THR A 18 -5.17 1.18 -1.75
C THR A 18 -5.58 2.48 -2.46
N CYS A 19 -4.60 3.21 -2.98
CA CYS A 19 -4.86 4.34 -3.87
C CYS A 19 -5.74 3.90 -5.05
N HIS A 20 -6.70 4.74 -5.41
CA HIS A 20 -7.45 4.52 -6.65
C HIS A 20 -6.50 4.49 -7.85
N PRO A 21 -6.72 3.59 -8.82
CA PRO A 21 -5.87 3.48 -10.00
C PRO A 21 -5.67 4.83 -10.70
N GLY A 22 -4.42 5.13 -11.03
CA GLY A 22 -4.05 6.38 -11.71
C GLY A 22 -3.92 7.61 -10.82
N THR A 23 -4.23 7.53 -9.53
CA THR A 23 -4.00 8.61 -8.57
C THR A 23 -2.64 8.51 -7.90
N ARG A 24 -2.10 9.63 -7.43
CA ARG A 24 -0.85 9.70 -6.63
C ARG A 24 0.38 9.04 -7.26
N LYS A 25 0.38 8.87 -8.59
CA LYS A 25 1.50 8.27 -9.33
C LYS A 25 2.85 8.85 -8.95
N PRO A 26 3.03 10.19 -8.86
CA PRO A 26 4.35 10.74 -8.57
C PRO A 26 4.90 10.29 -7.21
N VAL A 27 4.04 10.24 -6.18
CA VAL A 27 4.44 9.81 -4.83
C VAL A 27 4.72 8.31 -4.79
N LEU A 28 3.93 7.51 -5.51
CA LEU A 28 4.16 6.07 -5.60
C LEU A 28 5.49 5.78 -6.32
N GLU A 29 5.74 6.44 -7.44
CA GLU A 29 6.97 6.31 -8.22
C GLU A 29 8.19 6.73 -7.41
N GLU A 30 8.12 7.86 -6.69
CA GLU A 30 9.19 8.32 -5.80
C GLU A 30 9.56 7.28 -4.72
N ILE A 31 8.57 6.69 -4.07
CA ILE A 31 8.81 5.65 -3.04
C ILE A 31 9.38 4.38 -3.69
N GLN A 32 8.88 3.97 -4.84
CA GLN A 32 9.37 2.78 -5.55
C GLN A 32 10.82 2.94 -6.01
N GLU A 33 11.17 4.12 -6.52
CA GLU A 33 12.55 4.48 -6.87
C GLU A 33 13.44 4.48 -5.63
N TRP A 34 12.96 5.06 -4.52
CA TRP A 34 13.70 5.04 -3.25
C TRP A 34 13.97 3.61 -2.75
N VAL A 35 12.99 2.71 -2.84
CA VAL A 35 13.14 1.29 -2.44
C VAL A 35 14.12 0.53 -3.34
N THR A 36 14.15 0.83 -4.64
CA THR A 36 14.90 0.04 -5.64
C THR A 36 16.26 0.61 -5.98
N SER A 37 16.52 1.86 -5.63
CA SER A 37 17.79 2.53 -5.90
C SER A 37 18.93 1.89 -5.14
N LYS A 38 20.00 1.56 -5.87
CA LYS A 38 21.22 0.95 -5.31
C LYS A 38 22.12 1.96 -4.58
N SER A 39 21.86 3.26 -4.73
CA SER A 39 22.80 4.32 -4.34
C SER A 39 22.28 5.32 -3.30
N THR A 40 21.13 5.09 -2.68
CA THR A 40 20.49 6.12 -1.86
C THR A 40 20.57 5.81 -0.37
N GLY A 41 21.07 6.78 0.40
CA GLY A 41 21.21 6.72 1.85
C GLY A 41 19.89 6.65 2.62
N SER A 42 20.01 6.70 3.95
CA SER A 42 18.96 6.59 4.99
C SER A 42 17.93 5.48 4.74
N GLY A 43 18.02 4.38 5.49
CA GLY A 43 17.08 3.24 5.43
C GLY A 43 15.65 3.51 5.95
N ILE A 44 15.23 4.78 6.00
CA ILE A 44 13.92 5.22 6.47
C ILE A 44 13.36 6.27 5.49
N PHE A 45 12.18 5.98 4.93
CA PHE A 45 11.38 6.93 4.17
C PHE A 45 10.27 7.50 5.06
N TRP A 46 10.10 8.82 5.10
CA TRP A 46 9.09 9.49 5.91
C TRP A 46 8.00 10.14 5.06
N LEU A 47 6.82 9.51 4.98
CA LEU A 47 5.66 10.04 4.27
C LEU A 47 4.80 10.93 5.18
N HIS A 48 4.81 12.25 4.95
CA HIS A 48 4.05 13.22 5.72
C HIS A 48 3.05 14.02 4.88
N GLY A 49 2.13 14.73 5.56
CA GLY A 49 1.10 15.56 4.92
C GLY A 49 -0.12 15.74 5.81
N SER A 50 -1.04 16.61 5.41
CA SER A 50 -2.25 16.96 6.17
C SER A 50 -3.09 15.73 6.55
N ALA A 51 -3.90 15.86 7.61
CA ALA A 51 -4.84 14.81 7.97
C ALA A 51 -5.82 14.51 6.81
N LEU A 52 -6.35 13.29 6.76
CA LEU A 52 -7.31 12.83 5.74
C LEU A 52 -6.80 12.83 4.29
N THR A 53 -5.51 13.09 4.04
CA THR A 53 -4.94 13.01 2.69
C THR A 53 -4.56 11.59 2.29
N GLY A 54 -5.15 10.54 2.87
CA GLY A 54 -4.97 9.15 2.39
C GLY A 54 -3.54 8.59 2.45
N LYS A 55 -2.68 9.08 3.35
CA LYS A 55 -1.31 8.54 3.53
C LYS A 55 -1.30 7.03 3.79
N SER A 56 -2.24 6.53 4.59
CA SER A 56 -2.42 5.10 4.85
C SER A 56 -2.75 4.31 3.57
N ALA A 57 -3.51 4.89 2.65
CA ALA A 57 -3.80 4.27 1.35
C ALA A 57 -2.55 4.23 0.46
N THR A 58 -1.70 5.26 0.49
CA THR A 58 -0.39 5.26 -0.17
C THR A 58 0.53 4.19 0.40
N ALA A 59 0.64 4.09 1.72
CA ALA A 59 1.43 3.03 2.36
C ALA A 59 0.90 1.62 2.02
N MET A 60 -0.42 1.44 1.95
CA MET A 60 -1.01 0.16 1.54
C MET A 60 -0.71 -0.15 0.07
N SER A 61 -0.80 0.82 -0.85
CA SER A 61 -0.41 0.62 -2.25
C SER A 61 1.05 0.21 -2.41
N ILE A 62 1.95 0.80 -1.62
CA ILE A 62 3.37 0.44 -1.63
C ILE A 62 3.57 -0.96 -1.05
N ALA A 63 2.84 -1.34 0.00
CA ALA A 63 2.92 -2.69 0.54
C ALA A 63 2.42 -3.74 -0.46
N GLU A 64 1.30 -3.51 -1.15
CA GLU A 64 0.82 -4.42 -2.20
C GLU A 64 1.84 -4.54 -3.34
N TRP A 65 2.37 -3.42 -3.83
CA TRP A 65 3.43 -3.44 -4.84
C TRP A 65 4.69 -4.18 -4.39
N ALA A 66 5.12 -3.99 -3.13
CA ALA A 66 6.30 -4.65 -2.59
C ALA A 66 6.08 -6.17 -2.39
N ASP A 67 4.86 -6.57 -2.01
CA ASP A 67 4.44 -7.96 -1.89
C ASP A 67 4.43 -8.64 -3.27
N GLU A 68 3.84 -7.98 -4.28
CA GLU A 68 3.87 -8.43 -5.68
C GLU A 68 5.29 -8.60 -6.24
N LYS A 69 6.23 -7.76 -5.78
CA LYS A 69 7.65 -7.85 -6.15
C LYS A 69 8.44 -8.86 -5.32
N GLY A 70 7.86 -9.43 -4.27
CA GLY A 70 8.53 -10.34 -3.35
C GLY A 70 9.62 -9.68 -2.49
N ILE A 71 9.52 -8.37 -2.26
CA ILE A 71 10.48 -7.57 -1.48
C ILE A 71 9.90 -7.02 -0.17
N LEU A 72 8.60 -7.24 0.08
CA LEU A 72 7.97 -6.90 1.35
C LEU A 72 8.43 -7.88 2.44
N CYS A 73 9.14 -7.37 3.45
CA CYS A 73 9.51 -8.17 4.63
C CYS A 73 8.38 -8.24 5.65
N SER A 74 7.81 -7.08 6.00
CA SER A 74 6.71 -6.96 6.97
C SER A 74 6.01 -5.61 6.83
N GLY A 75 4.77 -5.52 7.28
CA GLY A 75 3.99 -4.29 7.33
C GLY A 75 2.99 -4.31 8.48
N TYR A 76 2.80 -3.15 9.13
CA TYR A 76 1.81 -2.97 10.18
C TYR A 76 0.85 -1.85 9.80
N PHE A 77 -0.44 -2.15 9.84
CA PHE A 77 -1.51 -1.22 9.55
C PHE A 77 -2.56 -1.34 10.66
N PHE A 78 -2.88 -0.23 11.31
CA PHE A 78 -3.99 -0.18 12.26
C PHE A 78 -5.28 -0.69 11.61
N ARG A 79 -6.09 -1.43 12.36
CA ARG A 79 -7.45 -1.83 12.01
C ARG A 79 -8.30 -1.36 13.18
N ASP A 80 -9.26 -0.49 12.91
CA ASP A 80 -10.24 -0.04 13.91
C ASP A 80 -11.45 -0.96 13.86
#